data_AF-A0A1S8L2B2-F1
#
_entry.id   AF-A0A1S8L2B2-F1
#
_cell.length_a   1.000
_cell.length_b   1.000
_cell.length_c   1.000
_cell.angle_alpha   90.00
_cell.angle_beta   90.00
_cell.angle_gamma   90.00
#
_symmetry.space_group_name_H-M   'P 1'
#
loop_
_entity.id
_entity.type
_entity.pdbx_description
1 polymer ?
#
loop_
_entity_poly.entity_id
_entity_poly.type
_entity_poly.pdbx_seq_one_letter_code
_entity_poly.pdbx_strand_id
1 'polypeptide(L)'
;MIMKHVLLEMYCKCNTEKEKPNYCDVIGHNCIHHNCKYLSTTCCPNEIAFAGSTGVVESFDDCIGFGGEMEPETLDSSEYGVLLSKWKEICKKKIDEAYDEYMEFKNKRIIE
;
A
#
# COMPACT_ATOMS: atom_id res chain seq x y z
N MET A 1 -23.39 12.12 -9.71
CA MET A 1 -22.68 10.96 -10.28
C MET A 1 -22.34 10.03 -9.12
N ILE A 2 -22.77 8.77 -9.14
CA ILE A 2 -22.39 7.81 -8.10
C ILE A 2 -21.06 7.20 -8.53
N MET A 3 -19.94 7.66 -7.95
CA MET A 3 -18.62 7.08 -8.21
C MET A 3 -18.38 5.90 -7.27
N LYS A 4 -18.02 4.75 -7.85
CA LYS A 4 -17.51 3.60 -7.10
C LYS A 4 -16.01 3.52 -7.34
N HIS A 5 -15.21 3.77 -6.29
CA HIS A 5 -13.76 3.62 -6.34
C HIS A 5 -13.39 2.16 -6.01
N VAL A 6 -12.39 1.62 -6.70
CA VAL A 6 -11.82 0.29 -6.44
C VAL A 6 -10.30 0.42 -6.34
N LEU A 7 -9.73 -0.11 -5.26
CA LEU A 7 -8.29 -0.33 -5.14
C LEU A 7 -8.01 -1.75 -5.65
N LEU A 8 -7.08 -1.89 -6.59
CA LEU A 8 -6.71 -3.16 -7.19
C LEU A 8 -5.30 -3.53 -6.76
N GLU A 9 -5.16 -4.65 -6.06
CA GLU A 9 -3.87 -5.29 -5.94
C GLU A 9 -3.57 -6.07 -7.21
N MET A 10 -2.48 -5.68 -7.87
CA MET A 10 -2.04 -6.24 -9.14
C MET A 10 -0.73 -7.00 -8.93
N TYR A 11 -0.60 -8.15 -9.57
CA TYR A 11 0.63 -8.92 -9.61
C TYR A 11 0.92 -9.44 -11.03
N CYS A 12 2.19 -9.75 -11.29
CA CYS A 12 2.65 -10.32 -12.56
C CYS A 12 2.78 -11.84 -12.45
N LYS A 13 2.13 -12.57 -13.35
CA LYS A 13 2.22 -14.04 -13.49
C LYS A 13 3.38 -14.49 -14.38
N CYS A 14 4.20 -13.57 -14.89
CA CYS A 14 5.30 -13.92 -15.79
C CYS A 14 6.42 -14.57 -14.99
N ASN A 15 6.66 -15.86 -15.24
CA ASN A 15 7.66 -16.64 -14.51
C ASN A 15 9.07 -16.55 -15.11
N THR A 16 9.24 -15.87 -16.25
CA THR A 16 10.54 -15.71 -16.91
C THR A 16 10.71 -14.32 -17.52
N GLU A 17 11.90 -13.72 -17.38
CA GLU A 17 12.22 -12.41 -17.98
C GLU A 17 12.20 -12.45 -19.52
N LYS A 18 12.43 -13.61 -20.13
CA LYS A 18 12.45 -13.77 -21.60
C LYS A 18 11.08 -13.62 -22.25
N GLU A 19 10.01 -13.84 -21.50
CA GLU A 19 8.63 -13.71 -21.98
C GLU A 19 7.97 -12.39 -21.59
N LYS A 20 8.66 -11.57 -20.80
CA LYS A 20 8.14 -10.31 -20.28
C LYS A 20 7.96 -9.32 -21.44
N PRO A 21 6.76 -8.75 -21.64
CA PRO A 21 6.57 -7.74 -22.69
C PRO A 21 7.38 -6.49 -22.40
N ASN A 22 7.89 -5.83 -23.45
CA ASN A 22 8.73 -4.63 -23.33
C ASN A 22 8.03 -3.43 -22.65
N TYR A 23 6.71 -3.43 -22.55
CA TYR A 23 5.92 -2.40 -21.86
C TYR A 23 5.72 -2.69 -20.36
N CYS A 24 6.26 -3.80 -19.87
CA CYS A 24 6.10 -4.29 -18.50
C CYS A 24 7.40 -4.05 -17.71
N ASP A 25 7.81 -2.79 -17.54
CA ASP A 25 8.99 -2.47 -16.73
C ASP A 25 8.68 -2.69 -15.23
N VAL A 26 7.55 -2.14 -14.77
CA VAL A 26 6.98 -2.30 -13.43
C VAL A 26 5.48 -2.63 -13.56
N ILE A 27 4.94 -3.40 -12.61
CA ILE A 27 3.50 -3.71 -12.56
C ILE A 27 2.74 -2.41 -12.35
N GLY A 28 1.82 -2.08 -13.26
CA GLY A 28 1.10 -0.81 -13.18
C GLY A 28 0.22 -0.51 -14.38
N HIS A 29 -0.09 0.77 -14.56
CA HIS A 29 -1.03 1.26 -15.57
C HIS A 29 -0.69 0.81 -17.01
N ASN A 30 0.60 0.68 -17.35
CA ASN A 30 1.03 0.19 -18.65
C ASN A 30 0.57 -1.25 -18.91
N CYS A 31 0.55 -2.11 -17.89
CA CYS A 31 0.06 -3.48 -18.02
C CYS A 31 -1.46 -3.51 -18.26
N ILE A 32 -2.20 -2.60 -17.62
CA ILE A 32 -3.65 -2.44 -17.83
C ILE A 32 -3.92 -1.95 -19.26
N HIS A 33 -3.24 -0.88 -19.68
CA HIS A 33 -3.44 -0.25 -20.98
C HIS A 33 -3.22 -1.23 -22.15
N HIS A 34 -2.22 -2.10 -22.04
CA HIS A 34 -1.87 -3.06 -23.08
C HIS A 34 -2.57 -4.43 -22.94
N ASN A 35 -3.54 -4.58 -22.02
CA ASN A 35 -4.19 -5.87 -21.72
C ASN A 35 -3.16 -7.00 -21.55
N CYS A 36 -2.13 -6.76 -20.73
CA CYS A 36 -1.03 -7.68 -20.55
C CYS A 36 -1.53 -9.06 -20.11
N LYS A 37 -1.24 -10.11 -20.89
CA LYS A 37 -1.67 -11.49 -20.59
C LYS A 37 -1.13 -12.05 -19.27
N TYR A 38 -0.08 -11.44 -18.73
CA TYR A 38 0.53 -11.82 -17.46
C TYR A 38 0.04 -10.98 -16.28
N LEU A 39 -0.70 -9.89 -16.52
CA LEU A 39 -1.30 -9.10 -15.44
C LEU A 39 -2.45 -9.89 -14.82
N SER A 40 -2.47 -9.95 -13.50
CA SER A 40 -3.59 -10.51 -12.75
C SER A 40 -3.85 -9.66 -11.51
N THR A 41 -5.08 -9.76 -11.02
CA THR A 41 -5.48 -9.15 -9.75
C THR A 41 -5.78 -10.24 -8.73
N THR A 42 -5.73 -9.90 -7.45
CA THR A 42 -6.20 -10.74 -6.36
C THR A 42 -7.19 -9.96 -5.49
N CYS A 43 -7.97 -10.68 -4.70
CA CYS A 43 -8.69 -10.10 -3.59
C CYS A 43 -7.78 -10.17 -2.36
N CYS A 44 -7.59 -9.04 -1.67
CA CYS A 44 -6.89 -9.00 -0.39
C CYS A 44 -7.86 -8.59 0.72
N PRO A 45 -8.65 -9.56 1.23
CA PRO A 45 -9.58 -9.29 2.31
C PRO A 45 -8.82 -8.97 3.60
N ASN A 46 -9.28 -7.96 4.33
CA ASN A 46 -8.74 -7.52 5.63
C ASN A 46 -7.37 -6.84 5.57
N GLU A 47 -6.95 -6.38 4.39
CA GLU A 47 -5.71 -5.62 4.23
C GLU A 47 -5.94 -4.12 4.50
N ILE A 48 -4.98 -3.49 5.16
CA ILE A 48 -4.96 -2.03 5.37
C ILE A 48 -4.14 -1.43 4.23
N ALA A 49 -4.81 -0.88 3.22
CA ALA A 49 -4.15 -0.19 2.12
C ALA A 49 -4.15 1.33 2.36
N PHE A 50 -2.96 1.92 2.35
CA PHE A 50 -2.77 3.36 2.30
C PHE A 50 -1.87 3.65 1.10
N ALA A 51 -2.28 4.59 0.26
CA ALA A 51 -1.57 4.94 -0.96
C ALA A 51 -1.00 6.35 -0.83
N GLY A 52 0.28 6.52 -1.16
CA GLY A 52 0.89 7.84 -1.30
C GLY A 52 0.24 8.66 -2.43
N SER A 53 0.68 9.91 -2.62
CA SER A 53 0.07 10.88 -3.55
C SER A 53 -0.01 10.43 -5.01
N THR A 54 0.81 9.46 -5.42
CA THR A 54 0.84 8.90 -6.79
C THR A 54 0.12 7.56 -6.94
N GLY A 55 -0.40 6.99 -5.84
CA GLY A 55 -1.09 5.69 -5.89
C GLY A 55 -0.17 4.48 -6.11
N VAL A 56 1.15 4.67 -6.12
CA VAL A 56 2.16 3.61 -6.31
C VAL A 56 2.85 3.35 -4.98
N VAL A 57 2.91 2.08 -4.58
CA VAL A 57 3.58 1.62 -3.37
C VAL A 57 4.72 0.70 -3.80
N GLU A 58 5.97 1.10 -3.60
CA GLU A 58 7.15 0.30 -3.94
C GLU A 58 7.70 -0.46 -2.70
N SER A 59 7.32 -0.04 -1.50
CA SER A 59 7.70 -0.59 -0.20
C SER A 59 6.64 -0.30 0.88
N PHE A 60 6.67 -1.02 2.01
CA PHE A 60 5.76 -0.77 3.15
C PHE A 60 5.85 0.66 3.69
N ASP A 61 7.00 1.31 3.51
CA ASP A 61 7.21 2.72 3.90
C ASP A 61 6.50 3.70 2.95
N ASP A 62 6.08 3.28 1.77
CA ASP A 62 5.36 4.11 0.79
C ASP A 62 3.85 4.14 1.06
N CYS A 63 3.39 3.34 2.02
CA CYS A 63 2.01 3.29 2.51
C CYS A 63 1.74 4.23 3.69
N ILE A 64 2.63 5.13 4.08
CA ILE A 64 2.37 6.00 5.22
C ILE A 64 2.76 7.43 4.86
N GLY A 65 1.73 8.25 4.63
CA GLY A 65 1.82 9.66 4.24
C GLY A 65 0.84 10.52 5.03
N PHE A 66 0.90 11.83 4.82
CA PHE A 66 -0.06 12.76 5.40
C PHE A 66 -1.38 12.77 4.62
N GLY A 67 -2.44 13.20 5.30
CA GLY A 67 -3.75 13.45 4.71
C GLY A 67 -4.41 14.68 5.32
N GLY A 68 -5.09 15.47 4.50
CA GLY A 68 -5.85 16.65 4.94
C GLY A 68 -4.99 17.66 5.71
N GLU A 69 -5.40 17.99 6.93
CA GLU A 69 -4.76 18.97 7.82
C GLU A 69 -3.37 18.56 8.34
N MET A 70 -2.95 17.31 8.11
CA MET A 70 -1.62 16.84 8.48
C MET A 70 -0.54 17.35 7.54
N GLU A 71 -0.91 17.77 6.32
CA GLU A 71 0.01 18.36 5.36
C GLU A 71 0.39 19.77 5.83
N PRO A 72 1.66 20.05 6.15
CA PRO A 72 1.99 21.33 6.78
C PRO A 72 1.94 22.47 5.75
N GLU A 73 1.34 23.60 6.12
CA GLU A 73 1.00 24.69 5.18
C GLU A 73 2.23 25.35 4.52
N THR A 74 3.39 25.29 5.17
CA THR A 74 4.63 25.86 4.67
C THR A 74 5.78 24.99 5.12
N LEU A 75 6.50 24.34 4.19
CA LEU A 75 7.70 23.62 4.58
C LEU A 75 8.86 23.80 3.62
N ASP A 76 9.98 24.19 4.24
CA ASP A 76 11.28 23.69 3.83
C ASP A 76 11.23 22.16 3.77
N SER A 77 11.70 21.60 2.65
CA SER A 77 11.81 20.16 2.39
C SER A 77 12.43 19.34 3.52
N SER A 78 13.29 19.96 4.35
CA SER A 78 13.95 19.31 5.48
C SER A 78 12.98 18.93 6.61
N GLU A 79 12.06 19.82 6.96
CA GLU A 79 11.13 19.64 8.09
C GLU A 79 9.96 18.72 7.69
N TYR A 80 9.59 18.68 6.40
CA TYR A 80 8.66 17.69 5.86
C TYR A 80 9.13 16.26 6.11
N GLY A 81 10.40 15.97 5.80
CA GLY A 81 10.98 14.64 5.99
C GLY A 81 10.96 14.21 7.46
N VAL A 82 11.23 15.13 8.38
CA VAL A 82 11.20 14.86 9.83
C VAL A 82 9.79 14.51 10.30
N LEU A 83 8.80 15.31 9.95
CA LEU A 83 7.41 15.09 10.35
C LEU A 83 6.87 13.79 9.76
N LEU A 84 7.14 13.53 8.48
CA LEU A 84 6.71 12.31 7.81
C LEU A 84 7.35 11.08 8.46
N SER A 85 8.66 11.15 8.76
CA SER A 85 9.33 10.05 9.45
C SER A 85 8.75 9.80 10.83
N LYS A 86 8.37 10.85 11.58
CA LYS A 86 7.72 10.68 12.88
C LYS A 86 6.34 10.05 12.76
N TRP A 87 5.58 10.46 11.75
CA TRP A 87 4.27 9.87 11.46
C TRP A 87 4.38 8.38 11.12
N LYS A 88 5.34 8.00 10.28
CA LYS A 88 5.65 6.59 9.96
C LYS A 88 5.90 5.75 11.21
N GLU A 89 6.71 6.26 12.13
CA GLU A 89 6.99 5.60 13.42
C GLU A 89 5.71 5.37 14.24
N ILE A 90 4.86 6.40 14.35
CA ILE A 90 3.60 6.35 15.10
C ILE A 90 2.64 5.31 14.50
N CYS A 91 2.45 5.32 13.18
CA CYS A 91 1.58 4.37 12.49
C CYS A 91 2.04 2.93 12.70
N LYS A 92 3.34 2.65 12.50
CA LYS A 92 3.89 1.30 12.68
C LYS A 92 3.64 0.79 14.09
N LYS A 93 3.97 1.60 15.11
CA LYS A 93 3.73 1.25 16.50
C LYS A 93 2.27 0.93 16.78
N LYS A 94 1.33 1.70 16.21
CA LYS A 94 -0.11 1.46 16.41
C LYS A 94 -0.61 0.20 15.72
N ILE A 95 -0.06 -0.14 14.56
CA ILE A 95 -0.35 -1.40 13.86
C ILE A 95 0.14 -2.59 14.70
N ASP A 96 1.36 -2.52 15.23
CA ASP A 96 1.93 -3.57 16.09
C ASP A 96 1.10 -3.76 17.37
N GLU A 97 0.74 -2.67 18.06
CA GLU A 97 -0.13 -2.70 19.24
C GLU A 97 -1.48 -3.38 18.93
N ALA A 98 -2.11 -3.05 17.81
CA ALA A 98 -3.39 -3.63 17.40
C ALA A 98 -3.26 -5.12 17.04
N TYR A 99 -2.15 -5.52 16.42
CA TYR A 99 -1.86 -6.92 16.13
C TYR A 99 -1.73 -7.75 17.41
N ASP A 100 -0.95 -7.25 18.37
CA ASP A 100 -0.74 -7.91 19.66
C ASP A 100 -2.07 -8.07 20.42
N GLU A 101 -2.88 -7.00 20.49
CA GLU A 101 -4.20 -7.02 21.12
C GLU A 101 -5.12 -8.08 20.48
N TYR A 102 -5.15 -8.15 19.15
CA TYR A 102 -5.95 -9.15 18.45
C TYR A 102 -5.45 -10.58 18.71
N MET A 103 -4.14 -10.80 18.68
CA MET A 103 -3.56 -12.13 18.90
C MET A 103 -3.79 -12.62 20.33
N GLU A 104 -3.72 -11.74 21.33
CA GLU A 104 -4.13 -12.06 22.69
C GLU A 104 -5.60 -12.49 22.77
N PHE A 105 -6.50 -11.71 22.15
CA PHE A 105 -7.93 -12.04 22.10
C PHE A 105 -8.17 -13.41 21.44
N LYS A 106 -7.53 -13.66 20.29
CA LYS A 106 -7.65 -14.92 19.54
C LYS A 106 -7.15 -16.11 20.36
N ASN A 107 -5.99 -15.99 21.00
CA ASN A 107 -5.40 -17.07 21.79
C ASN A 107 -6.26 -17.44 23.00
N LYS A 108 -6.88 -16.45 23.66
CA LYS A 108 -7.85 -16.69 24.75
C LYS A 108 -9.05 -17.52 24.28
N ARG A 109 -9.50 -17.35 23.03
CA ARG A 109 -10.64 -18.08 22.45
C ARG A 109 -10.33 -19.50 22.00
N ILE A 110 -9.05 -19.86 21.79
CA ILE A 110 -8.65 -21.21 21.35
C ILE A 110 -8.50 -22.17 22.54
N ILE A 111 -8.37 -21.63 23.76
CA ILE A 111 -8.16 -22.40 24.99
C ILE A 111 -9.50 -22.71 25.70
N GLU A 112 -10.61 -22.09 25.27
CA GLU A 112 -12.00 -22.39 25.68
C GLU A 112 -12.63 -23.50 24.82
#